data_AF-A0A3B4FQA6-F1
#
_entry.id   AF-A0A3B4FQA6-F1
#
_cell.length_a   1.000
_cell.length_b   1.000
_cell.length_c   1.000
_cell.angle_alpha   90.00
_cell.angle_beta   90.00
_cell.angle_gamma   90.00
#
_symmetry.space_group_name_H-M   'P 1'
#
loop_
_entity.id
_entity.type
_entity.pdbx_description
1 polymer ?
#
loop_
_entity_poly.entity_id
_entity_poly.type
_entity_poly.pdbx_seq_one_letter_code
_entity_poly.pdbx_strand_id
1 'polypeptide(L)'
;MEERQTMITLKNVVLSYRGIKKKVKVSVSTVSLTIKRHSETGANSDRKRSGRPKVAHRTTTSTSVSTVKRRLRAAGLTGQVTARKPLLRHQNKTKGLALAMKHHHWTTEDWKKPFLELIFLALGSQSFRCKLGFTYCLHIM
;
A
#
# COMPACT_ATOMS: atom_id res chain seq x y z
N MET A 1 11.09 -27.65 -6.72
CA MET A 1 10.25 -27.92 -7.92
C MET A 1 10.85 -29.02 -8.77
N GLU A 2 12.12 -28.88 -9.13
CA GLU A 2 12.85 -29.79 -10.03
C GLU A 2 12.88 -31.26 -9.54
N GLU A 3 13.17 -31.49 -8.26
CA GLU A 3 13.13 -32.84 -7.67
C GLU A 3 11.77 -33.53 -7.76
N ARG A 4 10.68 -32.78 -7.70
CA ARG A 4 9.33 -33.35 -7.82
C ARG A 4 8.99 -33.68 -9.27
N GLN A 5 9.47 -32.87 -10.21
CA GLN A 5 9.32 -33.14 -11.64
C GLN A 5 10.11 -34.40 -12.04
N THR A 6 11.34 -34.55 -11.53
CA THR A 6 12.14 -35.76 -11.80
C THR A 6 11.48 -37.01 -11.21
N MET A 7 10.90 -36.96 -10.02
CA MET A 7 10.13 -38.09 -9.47
C MET A 7 8.96 -38.51 -10.36
N ILE A 8 8.21 -37.55 -10.92
CA ILE A 8 7.08 -37.80 -11.82
C ILE A 8 7.57 -38.44 -13.12
N THR A 9 8.58 -37.85 -13.76
CA THR A 9 9.17 -38.37 -14.99
C THR A 9 9.69 -39.79 -14.80
N LEU A 10 10.40 -40.06 -13.69
CA LEU A 10 10.94 -41.39 -13.38
C LEU A 10 9.84 -42.44 -13.15
N LYS A 11 8.68 -42.03 -12.62
CA LYS A 11 7.53 -42.95 -12.46
C LYS A 11 6.90 -43.32 -13.80
N ASN A 12 6.85 -42.38 -14.76
CA ASN A 12 6.35 -42.64 -16.12
C ASN A 12 7.27 -43.59 -16.89
N VAL A 13 8.57 -43.59 -16.59
CA VAL A 13 9.56 -44.57 -17.10
C VAL A 13 9.51 -45.91 -16.30
N VAL A 14 8.43 -46.15 -15.53
CA VAL A 14 8.12 -47.40 -14.80
C VAL A 14 9.16 -47.79 -13.73
N LEU A 15 9.89 -46.83 -13.16
CA LEU A 15 10.75 -47.12 -12.01
C LEU A 15 9.94 -47.37 -10.73
N SER A 16 10.44 -48.30 -9.91
CA SER A 16 9.87 -48.56 -8.57
C SER A 16 10.15 -47.39 -7.62
N TYR A 17 9.32 -47.21 -6.59
CA TYR A 17 9.52 -46.13 -5.61
C TYR A 17 10.87 -46.20 -4.89
N ARG A 18 11.41 -47.42 -4.68
CA ARG A 18 12.75 -47.62 -4.11
C ARG A 18 13.86 -47.15 -5.06
N GLY A 19 13.70 -47.37 -6.36
CA GLY A 19 14.63 -46.89 -7.39
C GLY A 19 14.63 -45.36 -7.48
N ILE A 20 13.44 -44.75 -7.47
CA ILE A 20 13.27 -43.29 -7.48
C ILE A 20 13.93 -42.65 -6.26
N LYS A 21 13.70 -43.22 -5.06
CA LYS A 21 14.38 -42.77 -3.82
C LYS A 21 15.90 -42.75 -3.98
N LYS A 22 16.52 -43.82 -4.51
CA LYS A 22 17.98 -43.90 -4.64
C LYS A 22 18.52 -42.81 -5.58
N LYS A 23 17.78 -42.49 -6.64
CA LYS A 23 18.19 -41.51 -7.66
C LYS A 23 18.00 -40.06 -7.20
N VAL A 24 16.87 -39.74 -6.56
CA VAL A 24 16.53 -38.38 -6.10
C VAL A 24 17.01 -38.12 -4.66
N LYS A 25 17.46 -39.15 -3.93
CA LYS A 25 17.94 -39.09 -2.54
C LYS A 25 16.91 -38.56 -1.53
N VAL A 26 15.64 -38.93 -1.70
CA VAL A 26 14.53 -38.56 -0.80
C VAL A 26 13.92 -39.77 -0.10
N SER A 27 13.08 -39.54 0.92
CA SER A 27 12.37 -40.63 1.59
C SER A 27 11.32 -41.30 0.67
N VAL A 28 11.05 -42.59 0.88
CA VAL A 28 10.02 -43.32 0.07
C VAL A 28 8.63 -42.73 0.29
N SER A 29 8.33 -42.27 1.51
CA SER A 29 7.05 -41.60 1.82
C SER A 29 6.91 -40.29 1.06
N THR A 30 8.00 -39.50 0.92
CA THR A 30 8.00 -38.29 0.09
C THR A 30 7.70 -38.60 -1.37
N VAL A 31 8.29 -39.67 -1.95
CA VAL A 31 8.01 -40.13 -3.32
C VAL A 31 6.53 -40.49 -3.47
N SER A 32 6.02 -41.33 -2.56
CA SER A 32 4.64 -41.80 -2.56
C SER A 32 3.63 -40.65 -2.47
N LEU A 33 3.80 -39.75 -1.48
CA LEU A 33 2.91 -38.60 -1.28
C LEU A 33 2.95 -37.62 -2.46
N THR A 34 4.12 -37.45 -3.09
CA THR A 34 4.25 -36.54 -4.23
C THR A 34 3.56 -37.11 -5.47
N ILE A 35 3.75 -38.39 -5.77
CA ILE A 35 3.09 -39.07 -6.90
C ILE A 35 1.58 -39.08 -6.69
N LYS A 36 1.10 -39.46 -5.49
CA LYS A 36 -0.33 -39.44 -5.15
C LYS A 36 -0.95 -38.05 -5.34
N ARG A 37 -0.30 -37.01 -4.82
CA ARG A 37 -0.78 -35.64 -4.98
C ARG A 37 -0.81 -35.20 -6.44
N HIS A 38 0.18 -35.61 -7.23
CA HIS A 38 0.23 -35.30 -8.65
C HIS A 38 -0.85 -36.04 -9.45
N SER A 39 -1.12 -37.31 -9.17
CA SER A 39 -2.23 -38.04 -9.81
C SER A 39 -3.60 -37.44 -9.49
N GLU A 40 -3.76 -36.85 -8.29
CA GLU A 40 -5.02 -36.20 -7.88
C GLU A 40 -5.23 -34.81 -8.50
N THR A 41 -4.17 -34.02 -8.70
CA THR A 41 -4.30 -32.59 -9.03
C THR A 41 -3.60 -32.17 -10.33
N GLY A 42 -2.72 -33.00 -10.89
CA GLY A 42 -1.94 -32.69 -12.10
C GLY A 42 -0.87 -31.60 -11.93
N ALA A 43 -0.94 -30.80 -10.87
CA ALA A 43 0.00 -29.72 -10.60
C ALA A 43 1.13 -30.13 -9.64
N ASN A 44 2.33 -29.61 -9.88
CA ASN A 44 3.51 -29.75 -9.01
C ASN A 44 3.85 -28.47 -8.23
N SER A 45 3.04 -27.43 -8.34
CA SER A 45 3.25 -26.17 -7.62
C SER A 45 3.01 -26.32 -6.12
N ASP A 46 3.72 -25.52 -5.33
CA ASP A 46 3.48 -25.48 -3.89
C ASP A 46 2.13 -24.85 -3.58
N ARG A 47 1.39 -25.49 -2.68
CA ARG A 47 0.09 -25.00 -2.20
C ARG A 47 0.29 -24.03 -1.05
N LYS A 48 -0.55 -22.99 -1.00
CA LYS A 48 -0.62 -22.12 0.19
C LYS A 48 -0.99 -22.98 1.39
N ARG A 49 -0.25 -22.83 2.49
CA ARG A 49 -0.58 -23.49 3.76
C ARG A 49 -1.88 -22.90 4.32
N SER A 50 -2.71 -23.74 4.93
CA SER A 50 -3.84 -23.33 5.75
C SER A 50 -3.30 -22.67 7.02
N GLY A 51 -2.95 -21.38 6.92
CA GLY A 51 -2.48 -20.60 8.06
C GLY A 51 -3.52 -20.52 9.18
N ARG A 52 -3.15 -19.85 10.27
CA ARG A 52 -4.04 -19.64 11.43
C ARG A 52 -5.37 -18.98 11.01
N PRO A 53 -6.53 -19.46 11.48
CA PRO A 53 -7.82 -18.85 11.15
C PRO A 53 -7.86 -17.39 11.63
N LYS A 54 -8.49 -16.52 10.83
CA LYS A 54 -8.67 -15.12 11.20
C LYS A 54 -9.77 -15.03 12.27
N VAL A 55 -9.48 -14.35 13.39
CA VAL A 55 -10.49 -13.99 14.38
C VAL A 55 -11.60 -13.20 13.68
N ALA A 56 -12.82 -13.73 13.73
CA ALA A 56 -13.99 -13.12 13.11
C ALA A 56 -14.37 -11.82 13.84
N HIS A 57 -14.84 -10.85 13.05
CA HIS A 57 -15.29 -9.53 13.48
C HIS A 57 -16.52 -9.65 14.40
N ARG A 58 -16.31 -9.67 15.72
CA ARG A 58 -17.33 -9.28 16.70
C ARG A 58 -16.69 -8.35 17.72
N THR A 59 -17.13 -7.10 17.66
CA THR A 59 -16.52 -5.88 18.19
C THR A 59 -16.60 -5.72 19.72
N THR A 60 -16.63 -6.81 20.49
CA THR A 60 -16.91 -6.76 21.95
C THR A 60 -15.93 -7.55 22.81
N THR A 61 -14.90 -8.16 22.23
CA THR A 61 -13.88 -8.91 22.99
C THR A 61 -12.56 -8.14 23.05
N SER A 62 -11.86 -8.27 24.18
CA SER A 62 -10.55 -7.70 24.50
C SER A 62 -9.51 -7.96 23.40
N THR A 63 -9.50 -7.14 22.35
CA THR A 63 -8.48 -7.19 21.30
C THR A 63 -7.37 -6.21 21.63
N SER A 64 -6.12 -6.64 21.48
CA SER A 64 -4.97 -5.75 21.69
C SER A 64 -4.98 -4.58 20.71
N VAL A 65 -4.52 -3.42 21.18
CA VAL A 65 -4.31 -2.22 20.34
C VAL A 65 -3.42 -2.53 19.13
N SER A 66 -2.44 -3.43 19.29
CA SER A 66 -1.56 -3.88 18.20
C SER A 66 -2.32 -4.61 17.08
N THR A 67 -3.32 -5.40 17.42
CA THR A 67 -4.16 -6.10 16.44
C THR A 67 -4.99 -5.11 15.65
N VAL A 68 -5.58 -4.11 16.32
CA VAL A 68 -6.35 -3.03 15.67
C VAL A 68 -5.46 -2.24 14.70
N LYS A 69 -4.29 -1.77 15.15
CA LYS A 69 -3.34 -1.02 14.31
C LYS A 69 -2.92 -1.82 13.07
N ARG A 70 -2.61 -3.11 13.23
CA ARG A 70 -2.23 -3.98 12.10
C ARG A 70 -3.37 -4.12 11.09
N ARG A 71 -4.61 -4.25 11.56
CA ARG A 71 -5.79 -4.34 10.68
C ARG A 71 -6.06 -3.04 9.94
N LEU A 72 -5.99 -1.89 10.62
CA LEU A 72 -6.12 -0.57 9.98
C LEU A 72 -5.07 -0.38 8.89
N ARG A 73 -3.79 -0.66 9.17
CA ARG A 73 -2.72 -0.58 8.17
C ARG A 73 -2.91 -1.53 6.99
N ALA A 74 -3.38 -2.76 7.24
CA ALA A 74 -3.68 -3.71 6.17
C ALA A 74 -4.84 -3.26 5.27
N ALA A 75 -5.74 -2.41 5.78
CA ALA A 75 -6.80 -1.76 5.02
C ALA A 75 -6.37 -0.43 4.39
N GLY A 76 -5.09 -0.04 4.49
CA GLY A 76 -4.59 1.24 3.98
C GLY A 76 -4.94 2.45 4.85
N LEU A 77 -5.54 2.24 6.04
CA LEU A 77 -5.90 3.32 6.95
C LEU A 77 -4.72 3.65 7.87
N THR A 78 -4.19 4.85 7.71
CA THR A 78 -3.14 5.40 8.57
C THR A 78 -3.64 6.62 9.31
N GLY A 79 -3.24 6.78 10.58
CA GLY A 79 -3.48 8.02 11.30
C GLY A 79 -2.64 9.14 10.71
N GLN A 80 -3.27 10.29 10.45
CA GLN A 80 -2.62 11.52 10.00
C GLN A 80 -2.96 12.64 10.97
N VAL A 81 -2.02 13.53 11.22
CA VAL A 81 -2.27 14.75 11.99
C VAL A 81 -2.83 15.79 11.04
N THR A 82 -4.03 16.31 11.34
CA THR A 82 -4.64 17.36 10.54
C THR A 82 -3.85 18.66 10.67
N ALA A 83 -3.63 19.36 9.55
CA ALA A 83 -2.99 20.67 9.57
C ALA A 83 -3.88 21.67 10.33
N ARG A 84 -3.30 22.36 11.32
CA ARG A 84 -4.00 23.41 12.08
C ARG A 84 -4.20 24.63 11.19
N LYS A 85 -5.45 24.95 10.88
CA LYS A 85 -5.84 26.10 10.05
C LYS A 85 -6.77 27.00 10.88
N PRO A 86 -6.62 28.33 10.81
CA PRO A 86 -7.57 29.23 11.45
C PRO A 86 -8.97 29.03 10.87
N LEU A 87 -9.99 29.17 11.70
CA LEU A 87 -11.38 29.13 11.25
C LEU A 87 -11.70 30.40 10.46
N LEU A 88 -11.79 30.27 9.14
CA LEU A 88 -12.16 31.39 8.26
C LEU A 88 -13.68 31.58 8.27
N ARG A 89 -14.12 32.83 8.51
CA ARG A 89 -15.51 33.25 8.31
C ARG A 89 -15.90 33.08 6.84
N HIS A 90 -17.18 32.81 6.57
CA HIS A 90 -17.71 32.66 5.21
C HIS A 90 -17.33 33.85 4.30
N GLN A 91 -17.50 35.07 4.81
CA GLN A 91 -17.15 36.30 4.09
C GLN A 91 -15.68 36.34 3.64
N ASN A 92 -14.75 35.85 4.47
CA ASN A 92 -13.33 35.82 4.15
C ASN A 92 -13.03 34.77 3.07
N LYS A 93 -13.73 33.63 3.08
CA LYS A 93 -13.63 32.61 2.02
C LYS A 93 -14.12 33.15 0.67
N THR A 94 -15.26 33.85 0.67
CA THR A 94 -15.81 34.46 -0.55
C THR A 94 -14.88 35.52 -1.13
N LYS A 95 -14.33 36.41 -0.28
CA LYS A 95 -13.35 37.41 -0.70
C LYS A 95 -12.07 36.78 -1.24
N GLY A 96 -11.55 35.75 -0.56
CA GLY A 96 -10.37 35.01 -1.00
C GLY A 96 -10.57 34.34 -2.37
N LEU A 97 -11.74 33.72 -2.58
CA LEU A 97 -12.08 33.11 -3.87
C LEU A 97 -12.22 34.15 -4.99
N ALA A 98 -12.93 35.25 -4.75
CA ALA A 98 -13.10 36.31 -5.74
C ALA A 98 -11.75 36.93 -6.15
N LEU A 99 -10.85 37.11 -5.17
CA LEU A 99 -9.49 37.59 -5.42
C LEU A 99 -8.70 36.59 -6.28
N ALA A 100 -8.73 35.31 -5.93
CA ALA A 100 -8.04 34.26 -6.69
C ALA A 100 -8.55 34.16 -8.13
N MET A 101 -9.88 34.26 -8.34
CA MET A 101 -10.48 34.25 -9.67
C MET A 101 -10.07 35.48 -10.50
N LYS A 102 -10.09 36.68 -9.91
CA LYS A 102 -9.69 37.92 -10.58
C LYS A 102 -8.23 37.92 -11.01
N HIS A 103 -7.39 37.25 -10.24
CA HIS A 103 -5.93 37.23 -10.42
C HIS A 103 -5.41 35.88 -10.89
N HIS A 104 -6.28 35.02 -11.45
CA HIS A 104 -5.91 33.69 -11.94
C HIS A 104 -4.81 33.73 -13.01
N HIS A 105 -4.77 34.80 -13.81
CA HIS A 105 -3.81 34.98 -14.90
C HIS A 105 -2.50 35.68 -14.47
N TRP A 106 -2.29 35.97 -13.18
CA TRP A 106 -1.11 36.70 -12.72
C TRP A 106 0.15 35.85 -12.81
N THR A 107 1.21 36.43 -13.39
CA THR A 107 2.54 35.79 -13.45
C THR A 107 3.33 36.07 -12.18
N THR A 108 4.49 35.42 -12.02
CA THR A 108 5.38 35.61 -10.86
C THR A 108 5.83 37.05 -10.66
N GLU A 109 5.87 37.85 -11.72
CA GLU A 109 6.26 39.26 -11.72
C GLU A 109 5.11 40.16 -11.20
N ASP A 110 3.86 39.80 -11.49
CA ASP A 110 2.69 40.50 -10.96
C ASP A 110 2.59 40.40 -9.43
N TRP A 111 2.99 39.25 -8.88
CA TRP A 111 3.02 39.04 -7.43
C TRP A 111 4.16 39.78 -6.71
N LYS A 112 5.21 40.20 -7.43
CA LYS A 112 6.36 40.95 -6.89
C LYS A 112 6.09 42.46 -6.76
N LYS A 113 4.89 42.93 -7.10
CA LYS A 113 4.53 44.36 -7.00
C LYS A 113 4.48 44.82 -5.54
N PRO A 114 5.12 45.94 -5.16
CA PRO A 114 5.30 46.38 -3.77
C PRO A 114 3.99 46.66 -3.03
N PHE A 115 2.90 46.94 -3.76
CA PHE A 115 1.56 47.12 -3.19
C PHE A 115 1.00 45.85 -2.52
N LEU A 116 1.38 44.66 -3.01
CA LEU A 116 0.90 43.39 -2.49
C LEU A 116 1.65 42.97 -1.22
N GLU A 117 2.89 43.43 -1.02
CA GLU A 117 3.60 43.23 0.25
C GLU A 117 2.89 43.92 1.43
N LEU A 118 2.31 45.11 1.20
CA LEU A 118 1.52 45.80 2.22
C LEU A 118 0.22 45.05 2.56
N ILE A 119 -0.42 44.41 1.58
CA ILE A 119 -1.64 43.61 1.78
C ILE A 119 -1.33 42.31 2.52
N PHE A 120 -0.18 41.69 2.26
CA PHE A 120 0.33 40.54 3.01
C PHE A 120 0.54 40.86 4.50
N LEU A 121 0.91 42.10 4.82
CA LEU A 121 1.03 42.58 6.20
C LEU A 121 -0.34 42.91 6.84
N ALA A 122 -1.28 43.46 6.05
CA ALA A 122 -2.61 43.88 6.54
C ALA A 122 -3.62 42.72 6.73
N LEU A 123 -3.50 41.62 5.99
CA LEU A 123 -4.41 40.45 6.10
C LEU A 123 -4.06 39.47 7.23
N GLY A 124 -3.22 39.89 8.17
CA GLY A 124 -2.77 39.08 9.27
C GLY A 124 -1.62 38.19 8.82
N SER A 125 -0.45 38.48 9.38
CA SER A 125 0.79 37.74 9.19
C SER A 125 0.70 36.33 9.77
N GLN A 126 -0.11 35.46 9.17
CA GLN A 126 0.02 34.03 9.33
C GLN A 126 1.13 33.60 8.37
N SER A 127 2.37 33.97 8.72
CA SER A 127 3.63 33.56 8.09
C SER A 127 3.44 32.65 6.87
N PHE A 128 3.32 33.25 5.68
CA PHE A 128 3.74 32.60 4.43
C PHE A 128 5.26 32.51 4.43
N ARG A 129 5.83 31.93 5.50
CA ARG A 129 7.18 31.39 5.44
C ARG A 129 6.99 30.09 4.67
N CYS A 130 7.04 30.20 3.35
CA CYS A 130 7.19 29.09 2.41
C CYS A 130 8.40 28.26 2.86
N LYS A 131 8.16 27.30 3.76
CA LYS A 131 9.00 26.12 4.00
C LYS A 131 8.57 24.98 3.08
N LEU A 132 7.99 25.31 1.93
CA LEU A 132 7.81 24.41 0.81
C LEU A 132 8.61 25.01 -0.34
N GLY A 133 9.87 24.60 -0.41
CA GLY A 133 10.63 24.63 -1.65
C GLY A 133 9.94 23.69 -2.64
N PHE A 134 8.90 24.19 -3.28
CA PHE A 134 8.24 23.54 -4.38
C PHE A 134 7.82 24.60 -5.39
N THR A 135 8.60 24.66 -6.46
CA THR A 135 8.11 24.36 -7.80
C THR A 135 6.66 23.86 -7.85
N TYR A 136 5.67 24.75 -7.82
CA TYR A 136 4.27 24.40 -8.05
C TYR A 136 3.64 25.41 -8.99
N CYS A 137 3.78 25.18 -10.29
CA CYS A 137 2.74 25.42 -11.30
C CYS A 137 3.13 24.84 -12.67
N LEU A 138 3.66 23.61 -12.70
CA LEU A 138 3.87 22.90 -13.97
C LEU A 138 3.59 21.39 -13.84
N HIS A 139 2.48 21.00 -13.22
CA HIS A 139 1.96 19.63 -13.34
C HIS A 139 0.54 19.50 -12.78
N ILE A 140 -0.43 20.16 -13.42
CA ILE A 140 -1.83 19.71 -13.40
C ILE A 140 -2.31 19.77 -14.85
N MET A 141 -1.97 18.71 -15.59
CA MET A 141 -2.89 18.08 -16.53
C MET A 141 -3.40 16.80 -15.86
#